data_AF-A0A417D188-F1
#
_entry.id   AF-A0A417D188-F1
#
_cell.length_a   1.000
_cell.length_b   1.000
_cell.length_c   1.000
_cell.angle_alpha   90.00
_cell.angle_beta   90.00
_cell.angle_gamma   90.00
#
_symmetry.space_group_name_H-M   'P 1'
#
loop_
_entity.id
_entity.type
_entity.pdbx_description
1 polymer ?
#
loop_
_entity_poly.entity_id
_entity_poly.type
_entity_poly.pdbx_seq_one_letter_code
_entity_poly.pdbx_strand_id
1 'polypeptide(L)'
;MNKDIWRWMNRIFASGIWLQPFSMAALILFFKRGLDGDTSYLILFALSFLPSVYVWSENQRQAASGKKDFSIEDIFHDRPTEYSSPLKMQAMYPQADPRLLYDTPQGIVLGRTETGRLKKQTAYLCNPIKADICRNSHVLVIGGSGSGKSSAIIIPSLLSTPDTGMFCVDIKGELWSKSRRMDDPDVVIVNFQDRSRFGWDFLYQLNHKDQVTDQDIRECMEDIANSLIPIPAKENSKFWKQSARSLLCGELTGLYKQKGIHNLSELINEILSRDTKELVAELIDHAAPKAIEIKLLSSFKNLADETLSGVVQEEQENLKAFTDEDIRYAAEVNPRQASPLMLEEKKAVFLAIPEEKLEPYYNVINLIISQVFSALIRRPEGSLPVMVVIDEFARLVSRGPLPYLHNGLLLTGRSRNITLILVTQSLAALETAYSKADILSVVANCAYIAALDIRDQTTAKTISELAGTYKERETTWSGSGKNRSISITYRDKNILEPSDLSHLVQMDEVVLISSEFSYCRVKKCSYFNDPILGQQSDRIQRYNREALGIEGKEQPMPVKIPTDNTNPYLRFAKTLAEKYSRMAKEKTQSIWQNLKGDINNEKRRYRKNHKRNTKKDARLRGEGRDHK
;
A
#
# COMPACT_ATOMS: atom_id res chain seq x y z
N MET A 1 -7.30 37.74 -3.83
CA MET A 1 -7.03 38.16 -2.45
C MET A 1 -5.73 37.49 -1.98
N ASN A 2 -4.84 38.19 -1.27
CA ASN A 2 -3.57 37.62 -0.80
C ASN A 2 -3.84 36.42 0.13
N LYS A 3 -3.14 35.28 -0.07
CA LYS A 3 -3.33 34.04 0.70
C LYS A 3 -3.15 34.25 2.21
N ASP A 4 -2.25 35.15 2.61
CA ASP A 4 -2.00 35.44 4.03
C ASP A 4 -3.11 36.31 4.65
N ILE A 5 -3.70 37.21 3.86
CA ILE A 5 -4.87 38.00 4.29
C ILE A 5 -6.07 37.07 4.49
N TRP A 6 -6.27 36.10 3.60
CA TRP A 6 -7.37 35.13 3.75
C TRP A 6 -7.20 34.25 4.97
N ARG A 7 -6.00 33.70 5.23
CA ARG A 7 -5.72 32.93 6.46
C ARG A 7 -6.01 33.72 7.72
N TRP A 8 -5.66 35.00 7.73
CA TRP A 8 -5.91 35.89 8.86
C TRP A 8 -7.41 36.16 9.04
N MET A 9 -8.13 36.51 7.97
CA MET A 9 -9.59 36.70 8.02
C MET A 9 -10.34 35.43 8.46
N ASN A 10 -9.91 34.29 7.95
CA ASN A 10 -10.48 32.99 8.29
C ASN A 10 -10.32 32.65 9.79
N ARG A 11 -9.19 33.01 10.42
CA ARG A 11 -9.02 32.87 11.88
C ARG A 11 -9.99 33.75 12.67
N ILE A 12 -10.25 34.97 12.20
CA ILE A 12 -11.21 35.88 12.82
C ILE A 12 -12.62 35.31 12.72
N PHE A 13 -13.01 34.80 11.54
CA PHE A 13 -14.31 34.16 11.34
C PHE A 13 -14.46 32.89 12.17
N ALA A 14 -13.46 32.02 12.18
CA ALA A 14 -13.43 30.82 13.02
C ALA A 14 -13.58 31.14 14.51
N SER A 15 -12.98 32.25 14.98
CA SER A 15 -13.05 32.67 16.38
C SER A 15 -14.40 33.24 16.81
N GLY A 16 -15.29 33.60 15.88
CA GLY A 16 -16.57 34.26 16.18
C GLY A 16 -16.45 35.67 16.79
N ILE A 17 -15.23 36.15 17.09
CA ILE A 17 -14.99 37.38 17.84
C ILE A 17 -15.52 38.64 17.14
N TRP A 18 -15.70 38.57 15.82
CA TRP A 18 -16.23 39.65 15.01
C TRP A 18 -17.71 39.96 15.31
N LEU A 19 -18.46 39.06 15.96
CA LEU A 19 -19.85 39.32 16.37
C LEU A 19 -19.96 40.26 17.57
N GLN A 20 -18.97 40.24 18.46
CA GLN A 20 -19.03 40.95 19.73
C GLN A 20 -19.37 42.46 19.58
N PRO A 21 -18.76 43.22 18.66
CA PRO A 21 -19.09 44.65 18.49
C PRO A 21 -20.54 44.89 18.06
N PHE A 22 -21.11 44.01 17.23
CA PHE A 22 -22.49 44.11 16.76
C PHE A 22 -23.48 43.71 17.88
N SER A 23 -23.18 42.64 18.60
CA SER A 23 -23.96 42.21 19.77
C SER A 23 -23.97 43.28 20.86
N MET A 24 -22.83 43.94 21.10
CA MET A 24 -22.71 45.06 22.04
C MET A 24 -23.59 46.25 21.63
N ALA A 25 -23.53 46.66 20.36
CA ALA A 25 -24.38 47.74 19.84
C ALA A 25 -25.87 47.41 19.94
N ALA A 26 -26.26 46.16 19.63
CA ALA A 26 -27.63 45.69 19.73
C ALA A 26 -28.14 45.69 21.18
N LEU A 27 -27.33 45.18 22.12
CA LEU A 27 -27.65 45.18 23.55
C LEU A 27 -27.81 46.61 24.09
N ILE A 28 -26.91 47.53 23.74
CA ILE A 28 -27.01 48.94 24.15
C ILE A 28 -28.30 49.57 23.62
N LEU A 29 -28.65 49.33 22.35
CA LEU A 29 -29.88 49.86 21.75
C LEU A 29 -31.14 49.26 22.38
N PHE A 30 -31.13 47.95 22.64
CA PHE A 30 -32.25 47.23 23.25
C PHE A 30 -32.53 47.75 24.66
N PHE A 31 -31.51 47.85 25.51
CA PHE A 31 -31.68 48.33 26.89
C PHE A 31 -32.01 49.83 26.95
N LYS A 32 -31.46 50.66 26.06
CA LYS A 32 -31.81 52.09 25.98
C LYS A 32 -33.22 52.37 25.49
N ARG A 33 -33.81 51.52 24.65
CA ARG A 33 -35.18 51.72 24.12
C ARG A 33 -36.26 50.94 24.86
N GLY A 34 -35.90 49.82 25.50
CA GLY A 34 -36.87 48.88 26.03
C GLY A 34 -37.06 48.92 27.54
N LEU A 35 -36.09 49.44 28.31
CA LEU A 35 -36.07 49.24 29.77
C LEU A 35 -35.78 50.50 30.61
N ASP A 36 -35.61 51.70 30.01
CA ASP A 36 -35.49 53.02 30.69
C ASP A 36 -34.64 53.03 31.98
N GLY A 37 -33.61 52.19 32.05
CA GLY A 37 -32.80 51.99 33.24
C GLY A 37 -31.29 52.15 32.98
N ASP A 38 -30.59 52.70 33.97
CA ASP A 38 -29.12 52.81 33.97
C ASP A 38 -28.49 51.41 33.95
N THR A 39 -28.14 50.96 32.75
CA THR A 39 -27.59 49.63 32.54
C THR A 39 -26.07 49.69 32.57
N SER A 40 -25.43 48.85 33.40
CA SER A 40 -23.97 48.79 33.47
C SER A 40 -23.36 48.33 32.13
N TYR A 41 -22.59 49.22 31.49
CA TYR A 41 -21.87 48.90 30.25
C TYR A 41 -20.90 47.73 30.41
N LEU A 42 -20.43 47.45 31.63
CA LEU A 42 -19.55 46.31 31.92
C LEU A 42 -20.31 44.98 31.81
N ILE A 43 -21.57 44.93 32.28
CA ILE A 43 -22.44 43.76 32.13
C ILE A 43 -22.81 43.55 30.67
N LEU A 44 -23.17 44.62 29.95
CA LEU A 44 -23.47 44.53 28.52
C LEU A 44 -22.25 44.07 27.71
N PHE A 45 -21.05 44.53 28.08
CA PHE A 45 -19.81 44.08 27.48
C PHE A 45 -19.62 42.58 27.69
N ALA A 46 -19.78 42.06 28.91
CA ALA A 46 -19.67 40.63 29.17
C ALA A 46 -20.71 39.80 28.38
N LEU A 47 -21.99 40.23 28.38
CA LEU A 47 -23.07 39.54 27.67
C LEU A 47 -22.89 39.54 26.15
N SER A 48 -22.27 40.58 25.59
CA SER A 48 -22.01 40.69 24.15
C SER A 48 -21.08 39.61 23.60
N PHE A 49 -20.33 38.90 24.46
CA PHE A 49 -19.49 37.77 24.05
C PHE A 49 -20.26 36.46 23.89
N LEU A 50 -21.48 36.31 24.45
CA LEU A 50 -22.22 35.03 24.38
C LEU A 50 -22.41 34.52 22.93
N PRO A 51 -22.81 35.34 21.95
CA PRO A 51 -22.89 34.89 20.55
C PRO A 51 -21.52 34.51 19.97
N SER A 52 -20.46 35.22 20.35
CA SER A 52 -19.10 34.93 19.89
C SER A 52 -18.60 33.58 20.43
N VAL A 53 -18.90 33.28 21.71
CA VAL A 53 -18.56 31.99 22.35
C VAL A 53 -19.34 30.85 21.72
N TYR A 54 -20.64 31.05 21.43
CA TYR A 54 -21.46 30.05 20.75
C TYR A 54 -20.91 29.72 19.35
N VAL A 55 -20.64 30.75 18.54
CA VAL A 55 -20.09 30.59 17.18
C VAL A 55 -18.70 29.97 17.22
N TRP A 56 -17.84 30.37 18.16
CA TRP A 56 -16.55 29.74 18.36
C TRP A 56 -16.68 28.25 18.66
N SER A 57 -17.55 27.88 19.61
CA SER A 57 -17.81 26.48 19.97
C SER A 57 -18.25 25.65 18.75
N GLU A 58 -19.19 26.17 17.97
CA GLU A 58 -19.70 25.46 16.79
C GLU A 58 -18.65 25.38 15.67
N ASN A 59 -17.88 26.45 15.45
CA ASN A 59 -16.77 26.46 14.50
C ASN A 59 -15.63 25.53 14.93
N GLN A 60 -15.38 25.35 16.23
CA GLN A 60 -14.42 24.33 16.71
C GLN A 60 -14.91 22.91 16.38
N ARG A 61 -16.22 22.65 16.51
CA ARG A 61 -16.82 21.37 16.12
C ARG A 61 -16.72 21.14 14.61
N GLN A 62 -16.95 22.17 13.80
CA GLN A 62 -16.80 22.11 12.34
C GLN A 62 -15.33 22.01 11.91
N ALA A 63 -14.40 22.65 12.62
CA ALA A 63 -12.96 22.50 12.40
C ALA A 63 -12.52 21.05 12.68
N ALA A 64 -13.06 20.45 13.74
CA ALA A 64 -12.84 19.05 14.07
C ALA A 64 -13.43 18.08 13.01
N SER A 65 -14.46 18.51 12.27
CA SER A 65 -15.01 17.77 11.12
C SER A 65 -14.31 18.09 9.78
N GLY A 66 -13.14 18.76 9.82
CA GLY A 66 -12.31 19.00 8.65
C GLY A 66 -12.57 20.32 7.89
N LYS A 67 -13.48 21.17 8.37
CA LYS A 67 -13.72 22.49 7.77
C LYS A 67 -12.49 23.39 7.92
N LYS A 68 -11.97 23.86 6.79
CA LYS A 68 -10.78 24.72 6.74
C LYS A 68 -11.09 26.19 6.48
N ASP A 69 -12.25 26.51 5.91
CA ASP A 69 -12.66 27.88 5.59
C ASP A 69 -13.96 28.22 6.33
N PHE A 70 -13.93 29.30 7.10
CA PHE A 70 -15.03 29.82 7.90
C PHE A 70 -15.44 31.18 7.34
N SER A 71 -16.75 31.37 7.14
CA SER A 71 -17.33 32.57 6.56
C SER A 71 -18.49 33.09 7.42
N ILE A 72 -18.88 34.34 7.18
CA ILE A 72 -20.04 34.96 7.86
C ILE A 72 -21.34 34.24 7.45
N GLU A 73 -21.44 33.77 6.21
CA GLU A 73 -22.62 33.12 5.65
C GLU A 73 -22.95 31.79 6.35
N ASP A 74 -21.95 31.12 6.93
CA ASP A 74 -22.11 29.89 7.71
C ASP A 74 -22.99 30.05 8.97
N ILE A 75 -23.19 31.29 9.43
CA ILE A 75 -24.01 31.62 10.60
C ILE A 75 -25.48 31.86 10.20
N PHE A 76 -25.72 32.28 8.96
CA PHE A 76 -27.02 32.73 8.48
C PHE A 76 -27.72 31.74 7.54
N HIS A 77 -26.98 30.77 7.01
CA HIS A 77 -27.51 29.73 6.14
C HIS A 77 -27.12 28.33 6.66
N ASP A 78 -28.12 27.55 7.06
CA ASP A 78 -28.02 26.09 7.17
C ASP A 78 -27.84 25.51 5.76
N ARG A 79 -26.66 25.68 5.16
CA ARG A 79 -26.27 24.81 4.07
C ARG A 79 -25.85 23.49 4.72
N PRO A 80 -26.41 22.33 4.30
CA PRO A 80 -25.80 21.05 4.60
C PRO A 80 -24.45 21.06 3.92
N THR A 81 -23.43 21.47 4.66
CA THR A 81 -22.08 21.46 4.15
C THR A 81 -21.63 20.01 4.12
N GLU A 82 -20.97 19.66 3.03
CA GLU A 82 -20.49 18.34 2.64
C GLU A 82 -19.34 17.85 3.57
N TYR A 83 -19.50 18.00 4.88
CA TYR A 83 -18.52 17.61 5.89
C TYR A 83 -18.97 16.31 6.55
N SER A 84 -18.05 15.35 6.60
CA SER A 84 -18.22 14.12 7.37
C SER A 84 -18.58 14.46 8.82
N SER A 85 -19.62 13.82 9.36
CA SER A 85 -19.99 14.03 10.77
C SER A 85 -18.78 13.85 11.69
N PRO A 86 -18.67 14.57 12.83
CA PRO A 86 -17.57 14.38 13.78
C PRO A 86 -17.40 12.91 14.22
N LEU A 87 -18.51 12.17 14.27
CA LEU A 87 -18.55 10.73 14.52
C LEU A 87 -17.90 9.93 13.37
N LYS A 88 -18.17 10.28 12.11
CA LYS A 88 -17.47 9.70 10.95
C LYS A 88 -15.97 9.95 11.02
N MET A 89 -15.54 11.17 11.32
CA MET A 89 -14.10 11.48 11.43
C MET A 89 -13.41 10.71 12.56
N GLN A 90 -14.06 10.58 13.72
CA GLN A 90 -13.54 9.76 14.82
C GLN A 90 -13.48 8.27 14.46
N ALA A 91 -14.48 7.76 13.74
CA ALA A 91 -14.50 6.38 13.28
C ALA A 91 -13.47 6.10 12.17
N MET A 92 -13.22 7.06 11.27
CA MET A 92 -12.25 6.93 10.18
C MET A 92 -10.79 6.98 10.65
N TYR A 93 -10.52 7.67 11.75
CA TYR A 93 -9.17 7.84 12.32
C TYR A 93 -9.15 7.44 13.81
N PRO A 94 -9.36 6.16 14.13
CA PRO A 94 -9.23 5.68 15.49
C PRO A 94 -7.78 5.80 15.96
N GLN A 95 -7.57 5.92 17.27
CA GLN A 95 -6.23 5.86 17.84
C GLN A 95 -5.62 4.48 17.58
N ALA A 96 -4.38 4.45 17.10
CA ALA A 96 -3.66 3.20 16.90
C ALA A 96 -3.41 2.50 18.25
N ASP A 97 -3.46 1.17 18.26
CA ASP A 97 -3.23 0.39 19.48
C ASP A 97 -1.81 0.63 20.00
N PRO A 98 -1.64 1.19 21.23
CA PRO A 98 -0.33 1.48 21.79
C PRO A 98 0.59 0.26 21.89
N ARG A 99 0.05 -0.97 21.95
CA ARG A 99 0.84 -2.21 22.05
C ARG A 99 1.61 -2.54 20.77
N LEU A 100 1.20 -1.97 19.65
CA LEU A 100 1.82 -2.17 18.33
C LEU A 100 2.68 -0.97 17.90
N LEU A 101 2.74 0.08 18.72
CA LEU A 101 3.52 1.29 18.44
C LEU A 101 4.92 1.20 19.05
N TYR A 102 5.92 1.46 18.23
CA TYR A 102 7.33 1.39 18.62
C TYR A 102 8.10 2.62 18.17
N ASP A 103 9.14 3.00 18.90
CA ASP A 103 10.00 4.15 18.56
C ASP A 103 10.94 3.86 17.39
N THR A 104 11.21 2.58 17.11
CA THR A 104 12.07 2.13 16.02
C THR A 104 11.37 1.05 15.19
N PRO A 105 11.61 1.00 13.88
CA PRO A 105 11.04 -0.03 13.04
C PRO A 105 11.63 -1.41 13.40
N GLN A 106 10.76 -2.41 13.55
CA GLN A 106 11.14 -3.79 13.87
C GLN A 106 10.11 -4.77 13.31
N GLY A 107 10.52 -5.99 12.97
CA GLY A 107 9.58 -7.01 12.48
C GLY A 107 8.92 -6.58 11.16
N ILE A 108 7.61 -6.85 11.04
CA ILE A 108 6.80 -6.36 9.93
C ILE A 108 6.39 -4.92 10.20
N VAL A 109 6.75 -4.00 9.32
CA VAL A 109 6.40 -2.59 9.42
C VAL A 109 5.13 -2.33 8.60
N LEU A 110 4.03 -1.99 9.28
CA LEU A 110 2.71 -1.82 8.66
C LEU A 110 2.38 -0.36 8.37
N GLY A 111 3.04 0.58 9.04
CA GLY A 111 2.85 2.01 8.85
C GLY A 111 3.48 2.82 9.98
N ARG A 112 3.13 4.10 10.06
CA ARG A 112 3.60 5.01 11.11
C ARG A 112 2.55 6.03 11.52
N THR A 113 2.64 6.49 12.76
CA THR A 113 1.89 7.62 13.29
C THR A 113 2.84 8.77 13.60
N GLU A 114 2.36 10.00 13.48
CA GLU A 114 3.12 11.20 13.83
C GLU A 114 2.33 11.97 14.89
N THR A 115 2.93 12.17 16.06
CA THR A 115 2.32 12.91 17.17
C THR A 115 3.14 14.17 17.50
N GLY A 116 2.47 15.22 17.98
CA GLY A 116 3.11 16.47 18.39
C GLY A 116 3.00 17.63 17.40
N ARG A 117 2.81 18.85 17.92
CA ARG A 117 2.63 20.09 17.12
C ARG A 117 3.92 20.85 16.80
N LEU A 118 4.94 20.75 17.65
CA LEU A 118 6.21 21.50 17.55
C LEU A 118 7.39 20.60 17.20
N LYS A 119 7.45 19.40 17.77
CA LYS A 119 8.39 18.33 17.41
C LYS A 119 7.57 17.08 17.14
N LYS A 120 7.56 16.64 15.89
CA LYS A 120 6.87 15.40 15.49
C LYS A 120 7.65 14.23 16.05
N GLN A 121 7.01 13.43 16.90
CA GLN A 121 7.49 12.12 17.30
C GLN A 121 6.84 11.10 16.38
N THR A 122 7.68 10.29 15.73
CA THR A 122 7.23 9.21 14.85
C THR A 122 7.19 7.93 15.66
N ALA A 123 6.05 7.25 15.66
CA ALA A 123 5.93 5.89 16.17
C ALA A 123 5.57 4.96 15.02
N TYR A 124 6.22 3.82 14.95
CA TYR A 124 6.05 2.81 13.93
C TYR A 124 5.01 1.79 14.38
N LEU A 125 4.04 1.53 13.52
CA LEU A 125 3.10 0.44 13.75
C LEU A 125 3.71 -0.84 13.21
N CYS A 126 4.14 -1.71 14.11
CA CYS A 126 4.88 -2.91 13.78
C CYS A 126 4.24 -4.17 14.36
N ASN A 127 4.42 -5.29 13.64
CA ASN A 127 4.21 -6.63 14.17
C ASN A 127 5.59 -7.30 14.37
N PRO A 128 6.10 -7.40 15.61
CA PRO A 128 7.39 -8.03 15.88
C PRO A 128 7.43 -9.50 15.44
N ILE A 129 8.54 -9.91 14.85
CA ILE A 129 8.84 -11.32 14.56
C ILE A 129 9.83 -11.78 15.64
N LYS A 130 9.32 -12.45 16.68
CA LYS A 130 10.15 -13.02 17.76
C LYS A 130 9.66 -14.43 18.11
N ALA A 131 10.57 -15.30 18.52
CA ALA A 131 10.28 -16.71 18.80
C ALA A 131 9.44 -16.92 20.08
N ASP A 132 9.52 -16.00 21.03
CA ASP A 132 8.88 -16.04 22.36
C ASP A 132 7.55 -15.26 22.42
N ILE A 133 7.38 -14.25 21.56
CA ILE A 133 6.16 -13.44 21.44
C ILE A 133 5.47 -13.85 20.15
N CYS A 134 4.69 -14.93 20.22
CA CYS A 134 4.01 -15.51 19.06
C CYS A 134 2.89 -14.57 18.55
N ARG A 135 3.25 -13.65 17.65
CA ARG A 135 2.35 -12.89 16.78
C ARG A 135 2.70 -13.07 15.30
N ASN A 136 3.33 -14.20 14.94
CA ASN A 136 3.59 -14.53 13.54
C ASN A 136 2.25 -14.62 12.80
N SER A 137 2.03 -13.62 11.94
CA SER A 137 0.73 -13.32 11.37
C SER A 137 0.92 -13.07 9.90
N HIS A 138 0.25 -13.88 9.08
CA HIS A 138 0.22 -13.66 7.64
C HIS A 138 -0.37 -12.28 7.35
N VAL A 139 0.23 -11.57 6.40
CA VAL A 139 -0.13 -10.23 5.97
C VAL A 139 -0.54 -10.28 4.52
N LEU A 140 -1.74 -9.81 4.22
CA LEU A 140 -2.21 -9.60 2.85
C LEU A 140 -2.10 -8.13 2.52
N VAL A 141 -1.26 -7.79 1.54
CA VAL A 141 -1.05 -6.43 1.06
C VAL A 141 -1.80 -6.25 -0.26
N ILE A 142 -2.73 -5.31 -0.30
CA ILE A 142 -3.58 -5.04 -1.46
C ILE A 142 -3.33 -3.61 -1.95
N GLY A 143 -2.97 -3.47 -3.21
CA GLY A 143 -2.67 -2.15 -3.77
C GLY A 143 -2.46 -2.15 -5.27
N GLY A 144 -3.04 -1.17 -5.98
CA GLY A 144 -2.73 -0.90 -7.39
C GLY A 144 -1.23 -0.68 -7.67
N SER A 145 -0.84 -0.68 -8.94
CA SER A 145 0.52 -0.32 -9.34
C SER A 145 0.87 1.10 -8.87
N GLY A 146 2.09 1.30 -8.36
CA GLY A 146 2.53 2.59 -7.81
C GLY A 146 1.94 2.97 -6.45
N SER A 147 1.15 2.11 -5.81
CA SER A 147 0.56 2.38 -4.48
C SER A 147 1.57 2.35 -3.33
N GLY A 148 2.79 1.87 -3.57
CA GLY A 148 3.86 1.77 -2.58
C GLY A 148 3.88 0.47 -1.77
N LYS A 149 3.31 -0.64 -2.29
CA LYS A 149 3.32 -1.96 -1.59
C LYS A 149 4.73 -2.35 -1.13
N SER A 150 5.68 -2.36 -2.07
CA SER A 150 7.07 -2.75 -1.81
C SER A 150 7.81 -1.68 -1.00
N SER A 151 7.59 -0.39 -1.30
CA SER A 151 8.29 0.70 -0.63
C SER A 151 7.79 1.03 0.79
N ALA A 152 6.53 0.76 1.10
CA ALA A 152 5.89 1.17 2.36
C ALA A 152 5.67 0.00 3.34
N ILE A 153 5.74 -1.24 2.87
CA ILE A 153 5.56 -2.44 3.71
C ILE A 153 6.73 -3.42 3.54
N ILE A 154 6.98 -3.90 2.32
CA ILE A 154 7.94 -5.00 2.12
C ILE A 154 9.37 -4.59 2.48
N ILE A 155 9.94 -3.58 1.82
CA ILE A 155 11.31 -3.12 2.04
C ILE A 155 11.52 -2.65 3.49
N PRO A 156 10.61 -1.84 4.09
CA PRO A 156 10.65 -1.55 5.53
C PRO A 156 10.74 -2.79 6.40
N SER A 157 9.92 -3.81 6.13
CA SER A 157 9.91 -5.06 6.90
C SER A 157 11.22 -5.83 6.72
N LEU A 158 11.73 -5.94 5.49
CA LEU A 158 13.02 -6.59 5.19
C LEU A 158 14.18 -5.90 5.94
N LEU A 159 14.26 -4.57 5.90
CA LEU A 159 15.28 -3.78 6.61
C LEU A 159 15.18 -3.95 8.14
N SER A 160 13.97 -4.22 8.65
CA SER A 160 13.68 -4.33 10.08
C SER A 160 13.80 -5.75 10.64
N THR A 161 14.24 -6.71 9.83
CA THR A 161 14.37 -8.13 10.19
C THR A 161 15.67 -8.75 9.66
N PRO A 162 16.85 -8.24 10.06
CA PRO A 162 18.14 -8.75 9.55
C PRO A 162 18.40 -10.22 9.92
N ASP A 163 18.01 -10.67 11.12
CA ASP A 163 18.40 -11.97 11.68
C ASP A 163 17.32 -13.07 11.54
N THR A 164 16.47 -12.98 10.51
CA THR A 164 15.35 -13.90 10.27
C THR A 164 15.55 -14.59 8.93
N GLY A 165 15.36 -15.92 8.89
CA GLY A 165 15.40 -16.64 7.62
C GLY A 165 14.30 -16.14 6.68
N MET A 166 14.62 -15.87 5.43
CA MET A 166 13.69 -15.28 4.47
C MET A 166 13.66 -16.00 3.14
N PHE A 167 12.48 -16.14 2.58
CA PHE A 167 12.31 -16.48 1.17
C PHE A 167 11.48 -15.40 0.48
N CYS A 168 12.08 -14.66 -0.44
CA CYS A 168 11.43 -13.57 -1.17
C CYS A 168 11.35 -13.90 -2.66
N VAL A 169 10.13 -13.99 -3.20
CA VAL A 169 9.91 -13.98 -4.65
C VAL A 169 9.93 -12.53 -5.12
N ASP A 170 11.08 -12.11 -5.66
CA ASP A 170 11.41 -10.72 -6.01
C ASP A 170 11.28 -10.53 -7.52
N ILE A 171 10.05 -10.21 -7.95
CA ILE A 171 9.79 -9.85 -9.34
C ILE A 171 10.37 -8.46 -9.57
N LYS A 172 11.35 -8.34 -10.49
CA LYS A 172 12.19 -7.15 -10.81
C LYS A 172 13.51 -7.03 -10.05
N GLY A 173 13.75 -7.81 -9.00
CA GLY A 173 15.05 -7.81 -8.29
C GLY A 173 15.31 -6.55 -7.46
N GLU A 174 14.26 -5.80 -7.07
CA GLU A 174 14.43 -4.57 -6.31
C GLU A 174 14.46 -4.78 -4.78
N LEU A 175 13.91 -5.89 -4.29
CA LEU A 175 13.79 -6.14 -2.86
C LEU A 175 15.16 -6.37 -2.24
N TRP A 176 15.96 -7.28 -2.81
CA TRP A 176 17.30 -7.56 -2.27
C TRP A 176 18.20 -6.33 -2.40
N SER A 177 18.18 -5.68 -3.57
CA SER A 177 19.10 -4.58 -3.88
C SER A 177 18.91 -3.35 -2.98
N LYS A 178 17.73 -3.20 -2.38
CA LYS A 178 17.36 -2.12 -1.46
C LYS A 178 17.40 -2.51 0.02
N SER A 179 17.46 -3.80 0.35
CA SER A 179 17.31 -4.28 1.73
C SER A 179 18.47 -5.14 2.26
N ARG A 180 19.32 -5.68 1.38
CA ARG A 180 20.45 -6.54 1.75
C ARG A 180 21.68 -6.24 0.92
N ARG A 181 22.86 -6.36 1.53
CA ARG A 181 24.13 -6.25 0.81
C ARG A 181 24.44 -7.56 0.11
N MET A 182 24.99 -7.48 -1.09
CA MET A 182 25.30 -8.67 -1.89
C MET A 182 26.55 -9.44 -1.45
N ASP A 183 27.39 -8.86 -0.59
CA ASP A 183 28.59 -9.51 -0.02
C ASP A 183 28.35 -10.16 1.35
N ASP A 184 27.14 -10.01 1.87
CA ASP A 184 26.74 -10.61 3.14
C ASP A 184 26.62 -12.14 2.96
N PRO A 185 27.35 -12.95 3.76
CA PRO A 185 27.33 -14.41 3.64
C PRO A 185 25.96 -15.03 3.90
N ASP A 186 25.07 -14.31 4.60
CA ASP A 186 23.71 -14.77 4.89
C ASP A 186 22.70 -14.35 3.81
N VAL A 187 23.16 -13.72 2.72
CA VAL A 187 22.32 -13.28 1.61
C VAL A 187 22.53 -14.16 0.39
N VAL A 188 21.47 -14.85 -0.02
CA VAL A 188 21.45 -15.78 -1.14
C VAL A 188 20.58 -15.22 -2.24
N ILE A 189 21.18 -14.80 -3.34
CA ILE A 189 20.45 -14.28 -4.51
C ILE A 189 20.44 -15.38 -5.56
N VAL A 190 19.26 -15.88 -5.90
CA VAL A 190 19.01 -16.82 -6.98
C VAL A 190 18.53 -16.02 -8.19
N ASN A 191 19.32 -16.02 -9.25
CA ASN A 191 19.00 -15.37 -10.52
C ASN A 191 19.62 -16.19 -11.65
N PHE A 192 18.79 -16.89 -12.42
CA PHE A 192 19.26 -17.81 -13.45
C PHE A 192 20.01 -17.10 -14.58
N GLN A 193 19.70 -15.83 -14.86
CA GLN A 193 20.36 -15.08 -15.92
C GLN A 193 21.71 -14.47 -15.51
N ASP A 194 22.09 -14.55 -14.24
CA ASP A 194 23.36 -14.03 -13.74
C ASP A 194 24.19 -15.20 -13.20
N ARG A 195 25.17 -15.66 -14.00
CA ARG A 195 26.07 -16.77 -13.64
C ARG A 195 26.90 -16.48 -12.38
N SER A 196 26.98 -15.21 -11.94
CA SER A 196 27.60 -14.83 -10.68
C SER A 196 26.68 -15.01 -9.46
N ARG A 197 25.46 -15.55 -9.63
CA ARG A 197 24.48 -15.79 -8.56
C ARG A 197 24.29 -17.27 -8.28
N PHE A 198 23.46 -17.58 -7.28
CA PHE A 198 23.16 -18.96 -6.91
C PHE A 198 22.23 -19.61 -7.93
N GLY A 199 22.45 -20.90 -8.15
CA GLY A 199 21.50 -21.81 -8.76
C GLY A 199 20.50 -22.34 -7.72
N TRP A 200 19.84 -23.44 -8.04
CA TRP A 200 18.89 -24.09 -7.14
C TRP A 200 19.04 -25.61 -7.17
N ASP A 201 19.16 -26.23 -5.99
CA ASP A 201 19.16 -27.69 -5.86
C ASP A 201 17.73 -28.22 -5.90
N PHE A 202 17.30 -28.61 -7.10
CA PHE A 202 15.97 -29.16 -7.33
C PHE A 202 15.78 -30.56 -6.70
N LEU A 203 16.83 -31.24 -6.26
CA LEU A 203 16.74 -32.53 -5.59
C LEU A 203 17.20 -32.45 -4.13
N TYR A 204 17.13 -31.27 -3.50
CA TYR A 204 17.65 -31.04 -2.14
C TYR A 204 17.12 -32.05 -1.10
N GLN A 205 15.89 -32.55 -1.25
CA GLN A 205 15.30 -33.53 -0.32
C GLN A 205 16.02 -34.89 -0.32
N LEU A 206 16.69 -35.21 -1.42
CA LEU A 206 17.45 -36.44 -1.61
C LEU A 206 18.95 -36.17 -1.43
N ASN A 207 19.47 -35.09 -2.04
CA ASN A 207 20.89 -34.74 -2.04
C ASN A 207 21.46 -34.43 -0.64
N HIS A 208 20.60 -34.04 0.31
CA HIS A 208 20.98 -33.74 1.68
C HIS A 208 20.57 -34.83 2.69
N LYS A 209 20.27 -36.05 2.23
CA LYS A 209 20.00 -37.20 3.11
C LYS A 209 21.17 -38.18 3.12
N ASP A 210 21.52 -38.66 4.31
CA ASP A 210 22.54 -39.70 4.48
C ASP A 210 22.11 -41.04 3.87
N GLN A 211 20.83 -41.37 3.99
CA GLN A 211 20.23 -42.58 3.45
C GLN A 211 18.93 -42.24 2.73
N VAL A 212 18.87 -42.57 1.44
CA VAL A 212 17.70 -42.36 0.60
C VAL A 212 16.94 -43.67 0.44
N THR A 213 15.66 -43.66 0.80
CA THR A 213 14.76 -44.82 0.61
C THR A 213 13.94 -44.71 -0.66
N ASP A 214 13.40 -45.83 -1.16
CA ASP A 214 12.46 -45.83 -2.29
C ASP A 214 11.22 -44.94 -2.05
N GLN A 215 10.80 -44.82 -0.79
CA GLN A 215 9.69 -43.93 -0.42
C GLN A 215 10.08 -42.46 -0.56
N ASP A 216 11.29 -42.09 -0.15
CA ASP A 216 11.80 -40.71 -0.28
C ASP A 216 11.88 -40.29 -1.76
N ILE A 217 12.40 -41.18 -2.61
CA ILE A 217 12.49 -40.96 -4.05
C ILE A 217 11.09 -40.73 -4.62
N ARG A 218 10.15 -41.64 -4.31
CA ARG A 218 8.76 -41.55 -4.78
C ARG A 218 8.10 -40.23 -4.38
N GLU A 219 8.20 -39.84 -3.11
CA GLU A 219 7.61 -38.58 -2.62
C GLU A 219 8.25 -37.35 -3.26
N CYS A 220 9.58 -37.36 -3.43
CA CYS A 220 10.29 -36.26 -4.08
C CYS A 220 9.88 -36.11 -5.55
N MET A 221 9.85 -37.21 -6.32
CA MET A 221 9.48 -37.17 -7.74
C MET A 221 8.00 -36.85 -7.94
N GLU A 222 7.12 -37.28 -7.04
CA GLU A 222 5.70 -36.92 -7.05
C GLU A 222 5.51 -35.43 -6.76
N ASP A 223 6.20 -34.88 -5.75
CA ASP A 223 6.16 -33.44 -5.44
C ASP A 223 6.69 -32.59 -6.61
N ILE A 224 7.75 -33.05 -7.28
CA ILE A 224 8.33 -32.41 -8.48
C ILE A 224 7.32 -32.43 -9.64
N ALA A 225 6.78 -33.61 -9.99
CA ALA A 225 5.83 -33.74 -11.09
C ALA A 225 4.55 -32.92 -10.86
N ASN A 226 4.02 -32.93 -9.63
CA ASN A 226 2.84 -32.14 -9.26
C ASN A 226 3.10 -30.63 -9.35
N SER A 227 4.32 -30.18 -9.09
CA SER A 227 4.72 -28.77 -9.16
C SER A 227 5.02 -28.32 -10.58
N LEU A 228 5.69 -29.14 -11.39
CA LEU A 228 5.99 -28.82 -12.78
C LEU A 228 4.76 -28.84 -13.68
N ILE A 229 3.77 -29.67 -13.37
CA ILE A 229 2.53 -29.81 -14.15
C ILE A 229 1.34 -29.38 -13.28
N PRO A 230 1.09 -28.08 -13.04
CA PRO A 230 -0.04 -27.63 -12.20
C PRO A 230 -1.39 -27.94 -12.86
N ILE A 231 -2.39 -28.28 -12.04
CA ILE A 231 -3.78 -28.53 -12.47
C ILE A 231 -4.69 -27.43 -11.89
N PRO A 232 -5.19 -26.48 -12.72
CA PRO A 232 -6.12 -25.44 -12.28
C PRO A 232 -7.47 -26.00 -11.77
N ALA A 233 -8.16 -25.26 -10.91
CA ALA A 233 -9.48 -25.65 -10.40
C ALA A 233 -10.53 -25.80 -11.51
N LYS A 234 -10.48 -24.94 -12.54
CA LYS A 234 -11.38 -24.93 -13.69
C LYS A 234 -10.90 -25.80 -14.87
N GLU A 235 -9.92 -26.68 -14.64
CA GLU A 235 -9.38 -27.56 -15.67
C GLU A 235 -10.43 -28.58 -16.12
N ASN A 236 -10.77 -28.53 -17.42
CA ASN A 236 -11.79 -29.39 -18.02
C ASN A 236 -11.21 -30.75 -18.44
N SER A 237 -9.90 -30.82 -18.73
CA SER A 237 -9.25 -32.01 -19.28
C SER A 237 -8.17 -32.57 -18.33
N LYS A 238 -8.54 -32.75 -17.05
CA LYS A 238 -7.64 -33.23 -15.97
C LYS A 238 -6.91 -34.54 -16.29
N PHE A 239 -7.50 -35.38 -17.15
CA PHE A 239 -6.91 -36.65 -17.58
C PHE A 239 -5.49 -36.47 -18.14
N TRP A 240 -5.26 -35.49 -19.03
CA TRP A 240 -3.96 -35.32 -19.70
C TRP A 240 -2.87 -34.94 -18.70
N LYS A 241 -3.13 -33.90 -17.89
CA LYS A 241 -2.20 -33.46 -16.85
C LYS A 241 -1.94 -34.52 -15.78
N GLN A 242 -2.98 -35.25 -15.36
CA GLN A 242 -2.80 -36.32 -14.37
C GLN A 242 -1.99 -37.49 -14.94
N SER A 243 -2.20 -37.83 -16.20
CA SER A 243 -1.43 -38.88 -16.88
C SER A 243 0.02 -38.45 -17.09
N ALA A 244 0.25 -37.20 -17.50
CA ALA A 244 1.59 -36.64 -17.66
C ALA A 244 2.36 -36.60 -16.33
N ARG A 245 1.71 -36.26 -15.21
CA ARG A 245 2.32 -36.35 -13.86
C ARG A 245 2.75 -37.77 -13.51
N SER A 246 1.90 -38.76 -13.79
CA SER A 246 2.19 -40.16 -13.50
C SER A 246 3.35 -40.69 -14.36
N LEU A 247 3.38 -40.32 -15.64
CA LEU A 247 4.46 -40.64 -16.57
C LEU A 247 5.79 -40.05 -16.06
N LEU A 248 5.83 -38.73 -15.86
CA LEU A 248 7.00 -38.00 -15.38
C LEU A 248 7.53 -38.56 -14.05
N CYS A 249 6.64 -38.82 -13.09
CA CYS A 249 7.02 -39.38 -11.80
C CYS A 249 7.68 -40.76 -11.94
N GLY A 250 7.14 -41.62 -12.81
CA GLY A 250 7.70 -42.93 -13.09
C GLY A 250 9.06 -42.86 -13.78
N GLU A 251 9.21 -42.00 -14.77
CA GLU A 251 10.45 -41.80 -15.52
C GLU A 251 11.56 -41.24 -14.64
N LEU A 252 11.29 -40.16 -13.90
CA LEU A 252 12.23 -39.57 -12.95
C LEU A 252 12.68 -40.59 -11.90
N THR A 253 11.75 -41.37 -11.35
CA THR A 253 12.06 -42.41 -10.35
C THR A 253 12.95 -43.51 -10.93
N GLY A 254 12.61 -44.01 -12.12
CA GLY A 254 13.37 -45.06 -12.79
C GLY A 254 14.79 -44.59 -13.15
N LEU A 255 14.92 -43.41 -13.77
CA LEU A 255 16.22 -42.84 -14.14
C LEU A 255 17.09 -42.57 -12.92
N TYR A 256 16.55 -41.98 -11.85
CA TYR A 256 17.28 -41.75 -10.60
C TYR A 256 17.85 -43.05 -10.03
N LYS A 257 17.03 -44.11 -9.95
CA LYS A 257 17.44 -45.40 -9.35
C LYS A 257 18.38 -46.22 -10.23
N GLN A 258 18.13 -46.25 -11.55
CA GLN A 258 18.80 -47.18 -12.46
C GLN A 258 20.04 -46.57 -13.12
N LYS A 259 20.05 -45.25 -13.37
CA LYS A 259 21.17 -44.54 -14.00
C LYS A 259 22.03 -43.76 -13.00
N GLY A 260 21.58 -43.60 -11.75
CA GLY A 260 22.34 -42.88 -10.72
C GLY A 260 22.46 -41.37 -10.99
N ILE A 261 21.46 -40.79 -11.66
CA ILE A 261 21.43 -39.36 -11.98
C ILE A 261 20.81 -38.60 -10.80
N HIS A 262 21.59 -37.71 -10.19
CA HIS A 262 21.23 -36.96 -8.98
C HIS A 262 21.05 -35.45 -9.25
N ASN A 263 20.70 -35.10 -10.48
CA ASN A 263 20.35 -33.73 -10.90
C ASN A 263 19.04 -33.74 -11.70
N LEU A 264 18.07 -32.88 -11.32
CA LEU A 264 16.77 -32.85 -12.00
C LEU A 264 16.88 -32.43 -13.48
N SER A 265 17.76 -31.48 -13.79
CA SER A 265 17.92 -31.00 -15.17
C SER A 265 18.50 -32.10 -16.06
N GLU A 266 19.46 -32.88 -15.56
CA GLU A 266 20.00 -34.05 -16.26
C GLU A 266 18.93 -35.14 -16.45
N LEU A 267 18.13 -35.44 -15.42
CA LEU A 267 17.01 -36.38 -15.51
C LEU A 267 16.01 -35.96 -16.61
N ILE A 268 15.63 -34.69 -16.63
CA ILE A 268 14.70 -34.15 -17.64
C ILE A 268 15.33 -34.17 -19.03
N ASN A 269 16.63 -33.90 -19.16
CA ASN A 269 17.33 -34.01 -20.43
C ASN A 269 17.31 -35.44 -20.99
N GLU A 270 17.47 -36.47 -20.14
CA GLU A 270 17.32 -37.87 -20.53
C GLU A 270 15.90 -38.20 -21.00
N ILE A 271 14.87 -37.65 -20.33
CA ILE A 271 13.47 -37.82 -20.74
C ILE A 271 13.22 -37.19 -22.12
N LEU A 272 13.64 -35.94 -22.31
CA LEU A 272 13.36 -35.17 -23.52
C LEU A 272 14.16 -35.63 -24.75
N SER A 273 15.23 -36.39 -24.56
CA SER A 273 16.13 -36.82 -25.64
C SER A 273 15.82 -38.23 -26.19
N ARG A 274 14.78 -38.90 -25.67
CA ARG A 274 14.48 -40.31 -25.96
C ARG A 274 13.04 -40.51 -26.42
N ASP A 275 12.80 -41.63 -27.11
CA ASP A 275 11.42 -42.08 -27.36
C ASP A 275 10.80 -42.59 -26.05
N THR A 276 9.60 -42.11 -25.72
CA THR A 276 8.91 -42.44 -24.47
C THR A 276 8.61 -43.93 -24.35
N LYS A 277 8.22 -44.63 -25.43
CA LYS A 277 7.89 -46.06 -25.34
C LYS A 277 9.15 -46.88 -25.06
N GLU A 278 10.25 -46.55 -25.72
CA GLU A 278 11.55 -47.18 -25.48
C GLU A 278 12.03 -46.94 -24.05
N LEU A 279 11.95 -45.69 -23.56
CA LEU A 279 12.34 -45.34 -22.20
C LEU A 279 11.47 -46.08 -21.16
N VAL A 280 10.15 -46.06 -21.33
CA VAL A 280 9.21 -46.77 -20.44
C VAL A 280 9.48 -48.28 -20.43
N ALA A 281 9.73 -48.88 -21.60
CA ALA A 281 10.04 -50.30 -21.69
C ALA A 281 11.37 -50.62 -20.97
N GLU A 282 12.42 -49.85 -21.21
CA GLU A 282 13.71 -50.01 -20.52
C GLU A 282 13.56 -49.91 -19.01
N LEU A 283 12.91 -48.86 -18.51
CA LEU A 283 12.74 -48.63 -17.08
C LEU A 283 11.93 -49.73 -16.40
N ILE A 284 10.93 -50.31 -17.08
CA ILE A 284 10.16 -51.45 -16.56
C ILE A 284 11.00 -52.72 -16.56
N ASP A 285 11.72 -53.01 -17.65
CA ASP A 285 12.43 -54.27 -17.84
C ASP A 285 13.67 -54.39 -16.93
N HIS A 286 14.29 -53.26 -16.57
CA HIS A 286 15.43 -53.20 -15.64
C HIS A 286 15.05 -52.95 -14.17
N ALA A 287 13.76 -52.73 -13.87
CA ALA A 287 13.32 -52.50 -12.51
C ALA A 287 13.29 -53.77 -11.66
N ALA A 288 13.57 -53.63 -10.37
CA ALA A 288 13.41 -54.72 -9.41
C ALA A 288 11.94 -55.17 -9.32
N PRO A 289 11.65 -56.44 -8.99
CA PRO A 289 10.28 -56.90 -8.80
C PRO A 289 9.52 -56.03 -7.79
N LYS A 290 8.30 -55.59 -8.16
CA LYS A 290 7.41 -54.72 -7.37
C LYS A 290 7.91 -53.28 -7.15
N ALA A 291 8.96 -52.85 -7.83
CA ALA A 291 9.43 -51.47 -7.77
C ALA A 291 8.34 -50.47 -8.16
N ILE A 292 8.42 -49.25 -7.63
CA ILE A 292 7.38 -48.24 -7.77
C ILE A 292 7.26 -47.74 -9.22
N GLU A 293 8.38 -47.61 -9.91
CA GLU A 293 8.46 -47.22 -11.32
C GLU A 293 7.66 -48.16 -12.22
N ILE A 294 7.62 -49.47 -11.94
CA ILE A 294 6.78 -50.43 -12.67
C ILE A 294 5.29 -50.08 -12.50
N LYS A 295 4.87 -49.74 -11.29
CA LYS A 295 3.45 -49.43 -11.00
C LYS A 295 3.02 -48.14 -11.68
N LEU A 296 3.90 -47.14 -11.73
CA LEU A 296 3.65 -45.86 -12.39
C LEU A 296 3.66 -45.97 -13.92
N LEU A 297 4.57 -46.78 -14.48
CA LEU A 297 4.82 -46.82 -15.92
C LEU A 297 4.03 -47.91 -16.68
N SER A 298 3.57 -48.97 -16.01
CA SER A 298 2.93 -50.13 -16.67
C SER A 298 1.72 -49.78 -17.54
N SER A 299 0.93 -48.77 -17.18
CA SER A 299 -0.22 -48.31 -17.97
C SER A 299 0.17 -47.67 -19.29
N PHE A 300 1.38 -47.09 -19.38
CA PHE A 300 1.87 -46.40 -20.56
C PHE A 300 2.46 -47.35 -21.61
N LYS A 301 2.97 -48.52 -21.18
CA LYS A 301 3.51 -49.55 -22.08
C LYS A 301 2.48 -50.05 -23.11
N ASN A 302 1.21 -50.15 -22.71
CA ASN A 302 0.12 -50.66 -23.54
C ASN A 302 -0.89 -49.58 -23.94
N LEU A 303 -0.60 -48.31 -23.67
CA LEU A 303 -1.52 -47.22 -24.02
C LEU A 303 -1.56 -47.05 -25.55
N ALA A 304 -2.73 -46.76 -26.10
CA ALA A 304 -2.86 -46.50 -27.54
C ALA A 304 -2.00 -45.30 -27.96
N ASP A 305 -1.34 -45.41 -29.12
CA ASP A 305 -0.32 -44.47 -29.61
C ASP A 305 -0.80 -43.02 -29.64
N GLU A 306 -2.03 -42.78 -30.10
CA GLU A 306 -2.63 -41.45 -30.14
C GLU A 306 -2.80 -40.85 -28.73
N THR A 307 -3.27 -41.65 -27.77
CA THR A 307 -3.43 -41.22 -26.38
C THR A 307 -2.07 -41.00 -25.72
N LEU A 308 -1.10 -41.88 -25.95
CA LEU A 308 0.25 -41.71 -25.41
C LEU A 308 0.89 -40.42 -25.94
N SER A 309 0.77 -40.16 -27.24
CA SER A 309 1.26 -38.94 -27.86
C SER A 309 0.67 -37.67 -27.20
N GLY A 310 -0.64 -37.67 -26.92
CA GLY A 310 -1.27 -36.56 -26.19
C GLY A 310 -0.75 -36.37 -24.76
N VAL A 311 -0.45 -37.47 -24.05
CA VAL A 311 0.15 -37.40 -22.70
C VAL A 311 1.59 -36.87 -22.75
N VAL A 312 2.41 -37.37 -23.68
CA VAL A 312 3.79 -36.94 -23.87
C VAL A 312 3.87 -35.47 -24.27
N GLN A 313 2.97 -35.00 -25.14
CA GLN A 313 2.91 -33.60 -25.50
C GLN A 313 2.59 -32.70 -24.29
N GLU A 314 1.66 -33.11 -23.44
CA GLU A 314 1.35 -32.38 -22.19
C GLU A 314 2.54 -32.38 -21.24
N GLU A 315 3.25 -33.50 -21.08
CA GLU A 315 4.47 -33.57 -20.27
C GLU A 315 5.57 -32.65 -20.80
N GLN A 316 5.95 -32.81 -22.08
CA GLN A 316 7.02 -32.05 -22.71
C GLN A 316 6.76 -30.54 -22.66
N GLU A 317 5.52 -30.09 -22.88
CA GLU A 317 5.14 -28.67 -22.76
C GLU A 317 5.52 -28.10 -21.40
N ASN A 318 5.32 -28.87 -20.33
CA ASN A 318 5.60 -28.44 -18.97
C ASN A 318 7.08 -28.54 -18.58
N LEU A 319 7.89 -29.29 -19.33
CA LEU A 319 9.33 -29.45 -19.09
C LEU A 319 10.20 -28.48 -19.91
N LYS A 320 9.64 -27.75 -20.87
CA LYS A 320 10.37 -26.86 -21.80
C LYS A 320 11.32 -25.87 -21.12
N ALA A 321 11.00 -25.40 -19.91
CA ALA A 321 11.86 -24.47 -19.18
C ALA A 321 13.27 -25.03 -18.93
N PHE A 322 13.43 -26.35 -18.81
CA PHE A 322 14.74 -27.00 -18.63
C PHE A 322 15.56 -27.13 -19.93
N THR A 323 15.01 -26.72 -21.08
CA THR A 323 15.78 -26.61 -22.33
C THR A 323 16.58 -25.30 -22.41
N ASP A 324 16.24 -24.31 -21.57
CA ASP A 324 16.90 -23.01 -21.51
C ASP A 324 18.30 -23.14 -20.85
N GLU A 325 19.33 -22.61 -21.52
CA GLU A 325 20.73 -22.74 -21.11
C GLU A 325 21.00 -22.15 -19.71
N ASP A 326 20.32 -21.06 -19.36
CA ASP A 326 20.51 -20.39 -18.07
C ASP A 326 19.97 -21.27 -16.92
N ILE A 327 18.81 -21.91 -17.11
CA ILE A 327 18.25 -22.87 -16.15
C ILE A 327 19.17 -24.08 -16.00
N ARG A 328 19.65 -24.63 -17.11
CA ARG A 328 20.56 -25.78 -17.10
C ARG A 328 21.87 -25.46 -16.40
N TYR A 329 22.49 -24.33 -16.73
CA TYR A 329 23.70 -23.88 -16.04
C TYR A 329 23.46 -23.74 -14.53
N ALA A 330 22.36 -23.10 -14.14
CA ALA A 330 22.01 -22.89 -12.75
C ALA A 330 21.75 -24.21 -11.98
N ALA A 331 21.17 -25.21 -12.64
CA ALA A 331 20.89 -26.50 -12.02
C ALA A 331 22.10 -27.45 -12.01
N GLU A 332 22.83 -27.55 -13.12
CA GLU A 332 23.84 -28.60 -13.38
C GLU A 332 25.26 -28.16 -13.00
N VAL A 333 25.66 -26.96 -13.42
CA VAL A 333 27.08 -26.55 -13.43
C VAL A 333 27.41 -25.57 -12.30
N ASN A 334 26.43 -24.78 -11.84
CA ASN A 334 26.69 -23.73 -10.86
C ASN A 334 27.16 -24.33 -9.52
N PRO A 335 28.37 -23.97 -9.03
CA PRO A 335 28.90 -24.53 -7.79
C PRO A 335 28.18 -24.00 -6.54
N ARG A 336 27.35 -22.96 -6.67
CA ARG A 336 26.58 -22.37 -5.58
C ARG A 336 25.12 -22.71 -5.76
N GLN A 337 24.66 -23.71 -5.01
CA GLN A 337 23.28 -24.18 -5.05
C GLN A 337 22.52 -23.68 -3.83
N ALA A 338 21.43 -22.94 -4.04
CA ALA A 338 20.50 -22.58 -2.99
C ALA A 338 19.51 -23.73 -2.73
N SER A 339 19.03 -23.84 -1.50
CA SER A 339 17.99 -24.80 -1.13
C SER A 339 17.12 -24.28 0.01
N PRO A 340 15.94 -24.87 0.26
CA PRO A 340 15.08 -24.47 1.37
C PRO A 340 15.72 -24.58 2.75
N LEU A 341 16.74 -25.44 2.91
CA LEU A 341 17.42 -25.67 4.20
C LEU A 341 18.12 -24.39 4.71
N MET A 342 18.54 -23.52 3.80
CA MET A 342 19.20 -22.24 4.13
C MET A 342 18.32 -21.30 4.98
N LEU A 343 16.99 -21.49 4.95
CA LEU A 343 16.07 -20.69 5.77
C LEU A 343 16.22 -20.97 7.27
N GLU A 344 16.56 -22.21 7.65
CA GLU A 344 16.83 -22.59 9.05
C GLU A 344 18.16 -22.01 9.55
N GLU A 345 19.10 -21.78 8.62
CA GLU A 345 20.37 -21.11 8.87
C GLU A 345 20.22 -19.59 9.00
N LYS A 346 18.99 -19.07 9.02
CA LYS A 346 18.64 -17.64 9.05
C LYS A 346 19.06 -16.85 7.82
N LYS A 347 19.35 -17.51 6.69
CA LYS A 347 19.71 -16.84 5.44
C LYS A 347 18.50 -16.17 4.78
N ALA A 348 18.76 -15.05 4.11
CA ALA A 348 17.80 -14.36 3.28
C ALA A 348 17.96 -14.78 1.81
N VAL A 349 17.07 -15.65 1.35
CA VAL A 349 17.01 -16.19 0.00
C VAL A 349 16.07 -15.34 -0.86
N PHE A 350 16.60 -14.72 -1.91
CA PHE A 350 15.85 -13.94 -2.89
C PHE A 350 15.82 -14.68 -4.22
N LEU A 351 14.62 -15.08 -4.66
CA LEU A 351 14.38 -15.55 -6.01
C LEU A 351 14.11 -14.34 -6.90
N ALA A 352 15.17 -13.80 -7.49
CA ALA A 352 15.11 -12.61 -8.33
C ALA A 352 14.77 -13.02 -9.76
N ILE A 353 13.56 -12.67 -10.19
CA ILE A 353 13.04 -13.04 -11.51
C ILE A 353 12.77 -11.78 -12.33
N PRO A 354 13.45 -11.59 -13.46
CA PRO A 354 13.09 -10.56 -14.44
C PRO A 354 11.67 -10.78 -14.98
N GLU A 355 10.95 -9.69 -15.22
CA GLU A 355 9.53 -9.72 -15.56
C GLU A 355 9.26 -10.51 -16.86
N GLU A 356 10.14 -10.39 -17.84
CA GLU A 356 10.11 -11.10 -19.12
C GLU A 356 10.33 -12.62 -18.99
N LYS A 357 10.93 -13.08 -17.88
CA LYS A 357 11.21 -14.49 -17.62
C LYS A 357 10.15 -15.17 -16.75
N LEU A 358 9.17 -14.43 -16.20
CA LEU A 358 8.09 -15.01 -15.38
C LEU A 358 7.30 -16.10 -16.11
N GLU A 359 6.91 -15.85 -17.35
CA GLU A 359 6.11 -16.79 -18.14
C GLU A 359 6.94 -18.00 -18.63
N PRO A 360 8.14 -17.82 -19.22
CA PRO A 360 8.98 -18.95 -19.63
C PRO A 360 9.44 -19.83 -18.45
N TYR A 361 9.74 -19.24 -17.29
CA TYR A 361 10.24 -19.96 -16.12
C TYR A 361 9.14 -20.35 -15.13
N TYR A 362 7.85 -20.16 -15.48
CA TYR A 362 6.73 -20.36 -14.56
C TYR A 362 6.79 -21.70 -13.81
N ASN A 363 7.00 -22.81 -14.52
CA ASN A 363 7.02 -24.14 -13.91
C ASN A 363 8.22 -24.33 -12.97
N VAL A 364 9.38 -23.77 -13.30
CA VAL A 364 10.58 -23.78 -12.46
C VAL A 364 10.38 -22.93 -11.20
N ILE A 365 9.80 -21.74 -11.35
CA ILE A 365 9.45 -20.84 -10.23
C ILE A 365 8.45 -21.54 -9.30
N ASN A 366 7.41 -22.17 -9.87
CA ASN A 366 6.43 -22.91 -9.11
C ASN A 366 7.07 -24.08 -8.34
N LEU A 367 7.98 -24.83 -8.98
CA LEU A 367 8.73 -25.89 -8.31
C LEU A 367 9.53 -25.38 -7.11
N ILE A 368 10.27 -24.28 -7.25
CA ILE A 368 11.05 -23.69 -6.16
C ILE A 368 10.15 -23.26 -5.01
N ILE A 369 9.05 -22.58 -5.30
CA ILE A 369 8.10 -22.12 -4.29
C ILE A 369 7.47 -23.33 -3.57
N SER A 370 7.04 -24.35 -4.31
CA SER A 370 6.51 -25.59 -3.74
C SER A 370 7.51 -26.29 -2.84
N GLN A 371 8.79 -26.34 -3.24
CA GLN A 371 9.86 -26.95 -2.47
C GLN A 371 10.13 -26.21 -1.16
N VAL A 372 10.12 -24.87 -1.20
CA VAL A 372 10.20 -24.04 0.01
C VAL A 372 8.99 -24.28 0.89
N PHE A 373 7.77 -24.24 0.34
CA PHE A 373 6.55 -24.40 1.13
C PHE A 373 6.45 -25.79 1.77
N SER A 374 6.77 -26.83 1.00
CA SER A 374 6.83 -28.21 1.50
C SER A 374 7.84 -28.35 2.65
N ALA A 375 9.04 -27.77 2.51
CA ALA A 375 10.03 -27.72 3.59
C ALA A 375 9.46 -27.03 4.84
N LEU A 376 8.83 -25.87 4.66
CA LEU A 376 8.30 -25.06 5.74
C LEU A 376 7.17 -25.75 6.52
N ILE A 377 6.28 -26.50 5.85
CA ILE A 377 5.21 -27.27 6.54
C ILE A 377 5.77 -28.45 7.34
N ARG A 378 6.87 -29.06 6.87
CA ARG A 378 7.48 -30.21 7.55
C ARG A 378 8.24 -29.83 8.82
N ARG A 379 8.45 -28.53 9.07
CA ARG A 379 9.12 -28.02 10.27
C ARG A 379 8.37 -28.39 11.55
N PRO A 380 9.07 -28.71 12.64
CA PRO A 380 8.45 -28.89 13.95
C PRO A 380 7.89 -27.56 14.49
N GLU A 381 6.91 -27.65 15.39
CA GLU A 381 6.43 -26.48 16.12
C GLU A 381 7.54 -25.90 17.01
N GLY A 382 7.56 -24.58 17.17
CA GLY A 382 8.63 -23.89 17.90
C GLY A 382 9.94 -23.69 17.13
N SER A 383 9.99 -24.07 15.85
CA SER A 383 11.12 -23.74 14.95
C SER A 383 11.38 -22.23 14.89
N LEU A 384 12.57 -21.84 14.42
CA LEU A 384 12.94 -20.43 14.30
C LEU A 384 11.98 -19.66 13.38
N PRO A 385 11.72 -18.36 13.61
CA PRO A 385 10.88 -17.59 12.72
C PRO A 385 11.43 -17.55 11.29
N VAL A 386 10.54 -17.76 10.31
CA VAL A 386 10.85 -17.60 8.88
C VAL A 386 9.82 -16.69 8.24
N MET A 387 10.28 -15.77 7.40
CA MET A 387 9.43 -14.86 6.65
C MET A 387 9.44 -15.22 5.15
N VAL A 388 8.25 -15.37 4.59
CA VAL A 388 8.06 -15.59 3.15
C VAL A 388 7.39 -14.37 2.57
N VAL A 389 7.97 -13.80 1.51
CA VAL A 389 7.43 -12.65 0.79
C VAL A 389 7.13 -13.05 -0.65
N ILE A 390 5.91 -12.78 -1.08
CA ILE A 390 5.48 -12.93 -2.47
C ILE A 390 5.03 -11.56 -2.97
N ASP A 391 5.88 -10.85 -3.73
CA ASP A 391 5.66 -9.45 -4.16
C ASP A 391 4.51 -9.27 -5.18
N GLU A 392 4.18 -10.30 -5.96
CA GLU A 392 3.01 -10.28 -6.85
C GLU A 392 2.37 -11.67 -6.93
N PHE A 393 1.56 -11.96 -5.91
CA PHE A 393 0.89 -13.24 -5.72
C PHE A 393 0.02 -13.63 -6.90
N ALA A 394 -0.77 -12.69 -7.45
CA ALA A 394 -1.67 -12.95 -8.57
C ALA A 394 -0.95 -13.44 -9.83
N ARG A 395 0.27 -12.95 -10.10
CA ARG A 395 1.07 -13.39 -11.25
C ARG A 395 1.60 -14.81 -11.08
N LEU A 396 1.98 -15.19 -9.86
CA LEU A 396 2.47 -16.55 -9.59
C LEU A 396 1.37 -17.60 -9.64
N VAL A 397 0.11 -17.21 -9.45
CA VAL A 397 -1.04 -18.12 -9.52
C VAL A 397 -1.83 -17.97 -10.81
N SER A 398 -1.27 -17.34 -11.84
CA SER A 398 -2.00 -17.10 -13.10
C SER A 398 -2.40 -18.41 -13.82
N ARG A 399 -1.62 -19.49 -13.67
CA ARG A 399 -1.87 -20.79 -14.31
C ARG A 399 -2.35 -21.88 -13.35
N GLY A 400 -2.59 -21.55 -12.10
CA GLY A 400 -3.06 -22.52 -11.10
C GLY A 400 -2.64 -22.17 -9.69
N PRO A 401 -3.21 -22.86 -8.69
CA PRO A 401 -2.86 -22.61 -7.30
C PRO A 401 -1.41 -23.04 -7.02
N LEU A 402 -0.71 -22.26 -6.19
CA LEU A 402 0.57 -22.69 -5.61
C LEU A 402 0.31 -23.89 -4.68
N PRO A 403 1.00 -25.04 -4.89
CA PRO A 403 0.93 -26.18 -3.97
C PRO A 403 1.28 -25.76 -2.54
N TYR A 404 0.68 -26.42 -1.55
CA TYR A 404 0.92 -26.19 -0.11
C TYR A 404 0.57 -24.81 0.46
N LEU A 405 0.21 -23.81 -0.35
CA LEU A 405 -0.09 -22.47 0.16
C LEU A 405 -1.42 -22.42 0.93
N HIS A 406 -2.55 -22.66 0.24
CA HIS A 406 -3.89 -22.52 0.82
C HIS A 406 -4.20 -23.62 1.83
N ASN A 407 -3.94 -24.88 1.48
CA ASN A 407 -4.24 -26.03 2.34
C ASN A 407 -3.11 -26.37 3.33
N GLY A 408 -2.12 -25.48 3.49
CA GLY A 408 -0.91 -25.72 4.26
C GLY A 408 -0.45 -24.47 4.98
N LEU A 409 0.48 -23.71 4.39
CA LEU A 409 1.15 -22.57 5.03
C LEU A 409 0.16 -21.58 5.66
N LEU A 410 -0.93 -21.23 4.98
CA LEU A 410 -1.92 -20.28 5.50
C LEU A 410 -2.67 -20.79 6.74
N LEU A 411 -2.86 -22.11 6.86
CA LEU A 411 -3.62 -22.73 7.94
C LEU A 411 -2.72 -23.15 9.12
N THR A 412 -1.55 -23.71 8.83
CA THR A 412 -0.67 -24.36 9.82
C THR A 412 0.67 -23.66 10.01
N GLY A 413 0.98 -22.64 9.19
CA GLY A 413 2.27 -21.96 9.22
C GLY A 413 2.51 -21.17 10.50
N ARG A 414 1.45 -20.66 11.15
CA ARG A 414 1.56 -19.89 12.39
C ARG A 414 2.17 -20.70 13.54
N SER A 415 1.78 -21.97 13.75
CA SER A 415 2.34 -22.81 14.82
C SER A 415 3.81 -23.19 14.58
N ARG A 416 4.29 -22.99 13.34
CA ARG A 416 5.67 -23.23 12.90
C ARG A 416 6.48 -21.94 12.74
N ASN A 417 5.99 -20.84 13.32
CA ASN A 417 6.62 -19.51 13.26
C ASN A 417 6.88 -19.00 11.84
N ILE A 418 5.98 -19.31 10.90
CA ILE A 418 6.05 -18.80 9.53
C ILE A 418 5.20 -17.55 9.40
N THR A 419 5.81 -16.48 8.93
CA THR A 419 5.12 -15.25 8.53
C THR A 419 5.06 -15.20 7.00
N LEU A 420 3.87 -14.97 6.45
CA LEU A 420 3.68 -14.78 5.01
C LEU A 420 3.37 -13.31 4.75
N ILE A 421 3.95 -12.72 3.72
CA ILE A 421 3.55 -11.43 3.17
C ILE A 421 3.13 -11.70 1.73
N LEU A 422 1.82 -11.78 1.51
CA LEU A 422 1.22 -11.98 0.20
C LEU A 422 0.79 -10.64 -0.37
N VAL A 423 1.25 -10.32 -1.56
CA VAL A 423 1.02 -9.01 -2.16
C VAL A 423 0.25 -9.18 -3.45
N THR A 424 -0.90 -8.50 -3.59
CA THR A 424 -1.73 -8.56 -4.80
C THR A 424 -2.28 -7.18 -5.15
N GLN A 425 -2.67 -6.99 -6.40
CA GLN A 425 -3.31 -5.74 -6.84
C GLN A 425 -4.80 -5.70 -6.48
N SER A 426 -5.48 -6.84 -6.53
CA SER A 426 -6.89 -6.99 -6.17
C SER A 426 -7.19 -8.43 -5.76
N LEU A 427 -8.32 -8.65 -5.08
CA LEU A 427 -8.82 -9.99 -4.78
C LEU A 427 -9.36 -10.67 -6.04
N ALA A 428 -9.96 -9.89 -6.94
CA ALA A 428 -10.47 -10.37 -8.23
C ALA A 428 -9.36 -10.99 -9.11
N ALA A 429 -8.12 -10.50 -9.02
CA ALA A 429 -6.99 -11.06 -9.76
C ALA A 429 -6.63 -12.50 -9.35
N LEU A 430 -7.12 -12.98 -8.19
CA LEU A 430 -6.89 -14.33 -7.70
C LEU A 430 -7.94 -15.34 -8.17
N GLU A 431 -9.06 -14.88 -8.76
CA GLU A 431 -10.19 -15.74 -9.21
C GLU A 431 -9.86 -16.63 -10.42
N THR A 432 -8.67 -16.43 -11.02
CA THR A 432 -8.12 -17.29 -12.07
C THR A 432 -7.70 -18.65 -11.52
N ALA A 433 -7.01 -18.67 -10.37
CA ALA A 433 -6.53 -19.89 -9.73
C ALA A 433 -7.43 -20.42 -8.61
N TYR A 434 -8.07 -19.52 -7.86
CA TYR A 434 -8.78 -19.85 -6.64
C TYR A 434 -10.28 -19.62 -6.79
N SER A 435 -11.09 -20.44 -6.11
CA SER A 435 -12.52 -20.15 -5.99
C SER A 435 -12.75 -18.94 -5.08
N LYS A 436 -13.94 -18.33 -5.16
CA LYS A 436 -14.30 -17.22 -4.25
C LYS A 436 -14.22 -17.62 -2.77
N ALA A 437 -14.56 -18.87 -2.44
CA ALA A 437 -14.45 -19.39 -1.08
C ALA A 437 -12.98 -19.49 -0.63
N ASP A 438 -12.08 -19.95 -1.51
CA ASP A 438 -10.65 -20.02 -1.22
C ASP A 438 -10.05 -18.63 -1.02
N ILE A 439 -10.45 -17.63 -1.83
CA ILE A 439 -9.97 -16.25 -1.68
C ILE A 439 -10.41 -15.66 -0.33
N LEU A 440 -11.66 -15.86 0.06
CA LEU A 440 -12.14 -15.44 1.38
C LEU A 440 -11.40 -16.17 2.51
N SER A 441 -11.05 -17.44 2.32
CA SER A 441 -10.20 -18.19 3.24
C SER A 441 -8.78 -17.61 3.33
N VAL A 442 -8.16 -17.22 2.22
CA VAL A 442 -6.86 -16.51 2.23
C VAL A 442 -6.96 -15.22 3.05
N VAL A 443 -8.00 -14.41 2.80
CA VAL A 443 -8.25 -13.16 3.54
C VAL A 443 -8.44 -13.42 5.03
N ALA A 444 -9.25 -14.42 5.40
CA ALA A 444 -9.53 -14.76 6.80
C ALA A 444 -8.30 -15.31 7.55
N ASN A 445 -7.41 -16.02 6.86
CA ASN A 445 -6.17 -16.56 7.43
C ASN A 445 -5.02 -15.53 7.45
N CYS A 446 -5.20 -14.34 6.88
CA CYS A 446 -4.28 -13.22 7.06
C CYS A 446 -4.70 -12.39 8.27
N ALA A 447 -3.87 -12.38 9.32
CA ALA A 447 -4.18 -11.64 10.54
C ALA A 447 -4.08 -10.13 10.36
N TYR A 448 -3.36 -9.68 9.33
CA TYR A 448 -3.29 -8.28 8.92
C TYR A 448 -3.64 -8.17 7.44
N ILE A 449 -4.52 -7.23 7.11
CA ILE A 449 -4.81 -6.83 5.74
C ILE A 449 -4.40 -5.37 5.61
N ALA A 450 -3.50 -5.07 4.68
CA ALA A 450 -3.01 -3.73 4.41
C ALA A 450 -3.46 -3.25 3.03
N ALA A 451 -4.35 -2.26 3.01
CA ALA A 451 -4.84 -1.63 1.79
C ALA A 451 -4.11 -0.31 1.54
N LEU A 452 -3.43 -0.19 0.39
CA LEU A 452 -2.66 1.00 0.00
C LEU A 452 -3.27 1.81 -1.15
N ASP A 453 -4.03 1.14 -2.02
CA ASP A 453 -4.81 1.72 -3.12
C ASP A 453 -5.78 0.65 -3.67
N ILE A 454 -7.08 0.85 -3.55
CA ILE A 454 -8.06 -0.12 -4.08
C ILE A 454 -8.93 0.55 -5.12
N ARG A 455 -8.85 0.04 -6.35
CA ARG A 455 -9.63 0.53 -7.50
C ARG A 455 -10.72 -0.44 -7.94
N ASP A 456 -10.53 -1.73 -7.67
CA ASP A 456 -11.52 -2.76 -7.95
C ASP A 456 -12.69 -2.64 -6.96
N GLN A 457 -13.91 -2.51 -7.49
CA GLN A 457 -15.10 -2.23 -6.66
C GLN A 457 -15.46 -3.40 -5.76
N THR A 458 -15.28 -4.64 -6.22
CA THR A 458 -15.56 -5.85 -5.43
C THR A 458 -14.62 -5.92 -4.23
N THR A 459 -13.31 -5.76 -4.48
CA THR A 459 -12.29 -5.70 -3.43
C THR A 459 -12.56 -4.55 -2.46
N ALA A 460 -12.92 -3.36 -2.97
CA ALA A 460 -13.21 -2.20 -2.13
C ALA A 460 -14.40 -2.44 -1.19
N LYS A 461 -15.48 -3.07 -1.67
CA LYS A 461 -16.62 -3.45 -0.84
C LYS A 461 -16.22 -4.42 0.26
N THR A 462 -15.47 -5.46 -0.07
CA THR A 462 -14.97 -6.43 0.93
C THR A 462 -14.13 -5.74 2.01
N ILE A 463 -13.21 -4.85 1.64
CA ILE A 463 -12.39 -4.10 2.61
C ILE A 463 -13.22 -3.12 3.44
N SER A 464 -14.19 -2.43 2.84
CA SER A 464 -15.14 -1.57 3.57
C SER A 464 -15.97 -2.34 4.59
N GLU A 465 -16.47 -3.52 4.23
CA GLU A 465 -17.23 -4.39 5.14
C GLU A 465 -16.37 -4.91 6.29
N LEU A 466 -15.13 -5.31 6.01
CA LEU A 466 -14.18 -5.75 7.02
C LEU A 466 -13.73 -4.63 7.97
N ALA A 467 -13.68 -3.37 7.50
CA ALA A 467 -13.40 -2.22 8.35
C ALA A 467 -14.54 -1.94 9.35
N GLY A 468 -15.77 -2.36 9.02
CA GLY A 468 -16.95 -2.27 9.88
C GLY A 468 -17.75 -0.97 9.74
N THR A 469 -18.68 -0.78 10.67
CA THR A 469 -19.65 0.33 10.68
C THR A 469 -19.53 1.19 11.92
N TYR A 470 -20.04 2.42 11.83
CA TYR A 470 -20.22 3.33 12.96
C TYR A 470 -21.67 3.81 13.01
N LYS A 471 -22.12 4.21 14.20
CA LYS A 471 -23.46 4.77 14.41
C LYS A 471 -23.47 6.26 14.07
N GLU A 472 -24.10 6.60 12.95
CA GLU A 472 -24.34 7.99 12.60
C GLU A 472 -25.68 8.46 13.18
N ARG A 473 -25.67 9.66 13.79
CA ARG A 473 -26.88 10.34 14.24
C ARG A 473 -27.47 11.16 13.10
N GLU A 474 -28.60 10.72 12.58
CA GLU A 474 -29.40 11.49 11.61
C GLU A 474 -30.47 12.29 12.37
N THR A 475 -30.55 13.59 12.08
CA THR A 475 -31.58 14.47 12.63
C THR A 475 -32.46 14.95 11.48
N THR A 476 -33.71 14.51 11.47
CA THR A 476 -34.69 14.91 10.46
C THR A 476 -35.59 15.99 11.04
N TRP A 477 -35.72 17.08 10.30
CA TRP A 477 -36.62 18.19 10.63
C TRP A 477 -37.86 18.08 9.77
N SER A 478 -39.05 18.01 10.37
CA SER A 478 -40.32 18.03 9.65
C SER A 478 -41.24 19.14 10.16
N GLY A 479 -42.04 19.71 9.23
CA GLY A 479 -42.94 20.84 9.47
C GLY A 479 -42.44 22.18 8.91
N SER A 480 -43.33 23.18 8.85
CA SER A 480 -43.03 24.56 8.43
C SER A 480 -43.48 25.57 9.50
N GLY A 481 -42.71 26.63 9.71
CA GLY A 481 -43.01 27.66 10.73
C GLY A 481 -42.76 27.23 12.17
N LYS A 482 -43.64 27.64 13.10
CA LYS A 482 -43.47 27.46 14.57
C LYS A 482 -43.61 26.01 15.06
N ASN A 483 -44.12 25.08 14.26
CA ASN A 483 -44.30 23.66 14.62
C ASN A 483 -43.27 22.77 13.92
N ARG A 484 -41.99 22.96 14.24
CA ARG A 484 -40.92 22.04 13.79
C ARG A 484 -40.78 20.90 14.79
N SER A 485 -40.95 19.67 14.32
CA SER A 485 -40.61 18.47 15.09
C SER A 485 -39.20 18.01 14.71
N ILE A 486 -38.46 17.57 15.73
CA ILE A 486 -37.11 17.03 15.58
C ILE A 486 -37.19 15.53 15.83
N SER A 487 -36.88 14.73 14.82
CA SER A 487 -36.69 13.29 14.98
C SER A 487 -35.21 12.95 14.90
N ILE A 488 -34.72 12.18 15.87
CA ILE A 488 -33.32 11.74 15.94
C ILE A 488 -33.30 10.23 15.80
N THR A 489 -32.60 9.74 14.77
CA THR A 489 -32.43 8.31 14.51
C THR A 489 -30.95 7.98 14.41
N TYR A 490 -30.56 6.81 14.89
CA TYR A 490 -29.21 6.27 14.71
C TYR A 490 -29.22 5.23 13.60
N ARG A 491 -28.33 5.36 12.62
CA ARG A 491 -28.15 4.37 11.56
C ARG A 491 -26.71 3.90 11.52
N ASP A 492 -26.51 2.60 11.29
CA ASP A 492 -25.19 2.05 11.04
C ASP A 492 -24.78 2.41 9.61
N LYS A 493 -23.62 3.05 9.47
CA LYS A 493 -22.99 3.36 8.17
C LYS A 493 -21.56 2.83 8.15
N ASN A 494 -21.08 2.46 6.97
CA ASN A 494 -19.71 1.98 6.80
C ASN A 494 -18.70 3.06 7.25
N ILE A 495 -17.66 2.64 7.95
CA ILE A 495 -16.56 3.54 8.34
C ILE A 495 -15.85 4.07 7.09
N LEU A 496 -15.64 3.19 6.12
CA LEU A 496 -15.02 3.49 4.83
C LEU A 496 -16.01 3.32 3.70
N GLU A 497 -16.12 4.34 2.87
CA GLU A 497 -16.76 4.20 1.56
C GLU A 497 -15.73 3.63 0.56
N PRO A 498 -16.16 2.86 -0.47
CA PRO A 498 -15.25 2.36 -1.50
C PRO A 498 -14.40 3.46 -2.17
N SER A 499 -14.93 4.68 -2.28
CA SER A 499 -14.19 5.83 -2.80
C SER A 499 -12.99 6.19 -1.93
N ASP A 500 -13.09 6.08 -0.60
CA ASP A 500 -12.03 6.44 0.34
C ASP A 500 -10.76 5.59 0.12
N LEU A 501 -10.94 4.34 -0.32
CA LEU A 501 -9.86 3.38 -0.56
C LEU A 501 -9.04 3.67 -1.83
N SER A 502 -9.60 4.40 -2.79
CA SER A 502 -8.90 4.79 -4.02
C SER A 502 -8.07 6.08 -3.88
N HIS A 503 -8.30 6.83 -2.79
CA HIS A 503 -7.57 8.07 -2.49
C HIS A 503 -6.38 7.88 -1.53
N LEU A 504 -6.13 6.65 -1.07
CA LEU A 504 -5.09 6.35 -0.07
C LEU A 504 -3.67 6.75 -0.48
N VAL A 505 -3.34 6.66 -1.79
CA VAL A 505 -2.05 7.14 -2.32
C VAL A 505 -1.90 8.65 -2.15
N GLN A 506 -2.93 9.41 -2.50
CA GLN A 506 -2.92 10.88 -2.40
C GLN A 506 -2.82 11.34 -0.94
N MET A 507 -3.39 10.58 -0.03
CA MET A 507 -3.37 10.89 1.41
C MET A 507 -2.10 10.37 2.12
N ASP A 508 -1.23 9.62 1.44
CA ASP A 508 -0.06 8.95 2.02
C ASP A 508 -0.45 8.01 3.18
N GLU A 509 -1.54 7.27 3.01
CA GLU A 509 -2.16 6.48 4.08
C GLU A 509 -2.30 5.01 3.71
N VAL A 510 -2.29 4.17 4.74
CA VAL A 510 -2.58 2.75 4.67
C VAL A 510 -3.74 2.45 5.61
N VAL A 511 -4.71 1.71 5.09
CA VAL A 511 -5.80 1.13 5.87
C VAL A 511 -5.38 -0.26 6.30
N LEU A 512 -5.48 -0.52 7.59
CA LEU A 512 -5.11 -1.78 8.21
C LEU A 512 -6.34 -2.39 8.87
N ILE A 513 -6.55 -3.67 8.60
CA ILE A 513 -7.61 -4.46 9.22
C ILE A 513 -6.96 -5.64 9.93
N SER A 514 -7.35 -5.87 11.18
CA SER A 514 -6.87 -6.97 12.01
C SER A 514 -7.88 -7.29 13.09
N SER A 515 -8.00 -8.54 13.52
CA SER A 515 -8.83 -8.90 14.67
C SER A 515 -8.37 -8.25 15.98
N GLU A 516 -7.09 -7.82 16.08
CA GLU A 516 -6.53 -7.22 17.29
C GLU A 516 -7.08 -5.82 17.59
N PHE A 517 -7.39 -5.03 16.55
CA PHE A 517 -7.84 -3.64 16.67
C PHE A 517 -9.00 -3.29 15.72
N SER A 518 -9.58 -4.28 15.05
CA SER A 518 -10.59 -4.19 14.00
C SER A 518 -10.13 -3.39 12.77
N TYR A 519 -9.96 -2.09 12.92
CA TYR A 519 -9.61 -1.16 11.85
C TYR A 519 -8.65 -0.08 12.37
N CYS A 520 -7.63 0.24 11.58
CA CYS A 520 -6.71 1.33 11.85
C CYS A 520 -6.32 2.03 10.54
N ARG A 521 -6.08 3.33 10.60
CA ARG A 521 -5.64 4.14 9.45
C ARG A 521 -4.44 4.98 9.85
N VAL A 522 -3.30 4.73 9.21
CA VAL A 522 -2.01 5.32 9.56
C VAL A 522 -1.28 5.82 8.31
N LYS A 523 -0.19 6.58 8.49
CA LYS A 523 0.64 7.02 7.38
C LYS A 523 1.48 5.87 6.84
N LYS A 524 1.76 5.89 5.54
CA LYS A 524 2.68 4.94 4.91
C LYS A 524 4.08 5.12 5.49
N CYS A 525 4.77 4.00 5.70
CA CYS A 525 6.18 3.99 6.10
C CYS A 525 7.06 3.83 4.86
N SER A 526 6.99 4.78 3.92
CA SER A 526 7.81 4.75 2.70
C SER A 526 9.30 4.85 3.08
N TYR A 527 10.06 3.76 2.88
CA TYR A 527 11.43 3.64 3.41
C TYR A 527 12.33 4.82 3.03
N PHE A 528 12.23 5.32 1.79
CA PHE A 528 13.05 6.41 1.27
C PHE A 528 12.73 7.79 1.88
N ASN A 529 11.55 7.95 2.48
CA ASN A 529 11.15 9.17 3.21
C ASN A 529 11.33 9.02 4.73
N ASP A 530 11.77 7.84 5.20
CA ASP A 530 11.96 7.55 6.60
C ASP A 530 13.42 7.81 7.03
N PRO A 531 13.66 8.52 8.14
CA PRO A 531 15.02 8.86 8.56
C PRO A 531 15.88 7.66 8.94
N ILE A 532 15.29 6.57 9.44
CA ILE A 532 16.02 5.37 9.85
C ILE A 532 16.19 4.44 8.65
N LEU A 533 15.06 4.04 8.05
CA LEU A 533 15.05 3.05 6.96
C LEU A 533 15.67 3.59 5.67
N GLY A 534 15.48 4.88 5.39
CA GLY A 534 16.05 5.52 4.20
C GLY A 534 17.57 5.52 4.26
N GLN A 535 18.14 5.89 5.39
CA GLN A 535 19.60 5.88 5.58
C GLN A 535 20.18 4.45 5.47
N GLN A 536 19.50 3.44 6.01
CA GLN A 536 19.91 2.04 5.88
C GLN A 536 19.89 1.58 4.42
N SER A 537 18.77 1.80 3.73
CA SER A 537 18.62 1.40 2.33
C SER A 537 19.60 2.13 1.41
N ASP A 538 19.85 3.41 1.62
CA ASP A 538 20.79 4.20 0.81
C ASP A 538 22.22 3.66 0.91
N ARG A 539 22.65 3.23 2.09
CA ARG A 539 23.96 2.60 2.30
C ARG A 539 24.06 1.28 1.54
N ILE A 540 23.02 0.45 1.63
CA ILE A 540 22.94 -0.85 0.94
C ILE A 540 22.95 -0.66 -0.59
N GLN A 541 22.10 0.22 -1.10
CA GLN A 541 22.01 0.49 -2.53
C GLN A 541 23.32 1.04 -3.09
N ARG A 542 23.98 1.95 -2.37
CA ARG A 542 25.30 2.47 -2.78
C ARG A 542 26.31 1.34 -2.90
N TYR A 543 26.43 0.53 -1.84
CA TYR A 543 27.32 -0.63 -1.84
C TYR A 543 27.04 -1.58 -3.01
N ASN A 544 25.79 -1.98 -3.20
CA ASN A 544 25.40 -2.91 -4.27
C ASN A 544 25.70 -2.33 -5.67
N ARG A 545 25.51 -1.02 -5.88
CA ARG A 545 25.85 -0.37 -7.16
C ARG A 545 27.35 -0.32 -7.41
N GLU A 546 28.16 -0.04 -6.38
CA GLU A 546 29.62 -0.08 -6.44
C GLU A 546 30.10 -1.51 -6.77
N ALA A 547 29.60 -2.52 -6.06
CA ALA A 547 29.97 -3.92 -6.25
C ALA A 547 29.58 -4.48 -7.62
N LEU A 548 28.47 -4.01 -8.20
CA LEU A 548 28.06 -4.36 -9.57
C LEU A 548 28.82 -3.58 -10.66
N GLY A 549 29.73 -2.66 -10.29
CA GLY A 549 30.43 -1.81 -11.26
C GLY A 549 29.50 -0.86 -12.03
N ILE A 550 28.35 -0.52 -11.43
CA ILE A 550 27.36 0.39 -12.03
C ILE A 550 27.78 1.85 -11.79
N GLU A 551 28.46 2.15 -10.68
CA GLU A 551 29.06 3.47 -10.47
C GLU A 551 30.17 3.73 -11.49
N GLY A 552 29.91 4.68 -12.42
CA GLY A 552 30.75 4.97 -13.58
C GLY A 552 30.01 4.90 -14.92
N LYS A 553 28.84 4.23 -14.98
CA LYS A 553 27.88 4.38 -16.08
C LYS A 553 26.86 5.44 -15.68
N GLU A 554 26.81 6.54 -16.44
CA GLU A 554 25.94 7.69 -16.17
C GLU A 554 24.53 7.24 -15.76
N GLN A 555 24.17 7.49 -14.51
CA GLN A 555 22.75 7.60 -14.18
C GLN A 555 22.24 8.82 -14.94
N PRO A 556 21.02 8.79 -15.53
CA PRO A 556 20.37 10.03 -15.88
C PRO A 556 20.28 10.84 -14.59
N MET A 557 20.98 11.98 -14.55
CA MET A 557 20.98 12.85 -13.39
C MET A 557 19.51 13.07 -12.96
N PRO A 558 19.20 13.15 -11.65
CA PRO A 558 17.95 13.78 -11.24
C PRO A 558 17.88 15.10 -12.00
N VAL A 559 16.78 15.31 -12.72
CA VAL A 559 16.59 16.47 -13.60
C VAL A 559 17.11 17.70 -12.87
N LYS A 560 18.30 18.17 -13.26
CA LYS A 560 18.80 19.46 -12.78
C LYS A 560 17.83 20.45 -13.38
N ILE A 561 16.93 20.95 -12.55
CA ILE A 561 16.09 22.09 -12.88
C ILE A 561 17.04 23.16 -13.44
N PRO A 562 16.85 23.60 -14.70
CA PRO A 562 17.76 24.57 -15.29
C PRO A 562 17.83 25.78 -14.37
N THR A 563 19.03 26.14 -13.94
CA THR A 563 19.24 27.40 -13.24
C THR A 563 18.74 28.54 -14.13
N ASP A 564 18.12 29.53 -13.47
CA ASP A 564 17.21 30.60 -13.92
C ASP A 564 17.64 31.42 -15.17
N ASN A 565 18.82 31.19 -15.75
CA ASN A 565 19.45 32.10 -16.72
C ASN A 565 19.53 31.62 -18.18
N THR A 566 19.15 30.38 -18.53
CA THR A 566 19.23 29.90 -19.94
C THR A 566 17.90 29.54 -20.57
N ASN A 567 16.77 29.58 -19.85
CA ASN A 567 15.47 29.22 -20.41
C ASN A 567 14.75 30.43 -21.07
N PRO A 568 14.59 30.44 -22.41
CA PRO A 568 13.98 31.57 -23.13
C PRO A 568 12.51 31.82 -22.76
N TYR A 569 11.77 30.80 -22.31
CA TYR A 569 10.38 30.95 -21.86
C TYR A 569 10.26 31.62 -20.48
N LEU A 570 11.20 31.37 -19.57
CA LEU A 570 11.27 32.06 -18.28
C LEU A 570 11.68 33.53 -18.45
N ARG A 571 12.55 33.82 -19.41
CA ARG A 571 12.94 35.19 -19.77
C ARG A 571 11.76 35.97 -20.35
N PHE A 572 10.96 35.33 -21.22
CA PHE A 572 9.71 35.88 -21.76
C PHE A 572 8.65 36.09 -20.67
N ALA A 573 8.50 35.14 -19.74
CA ALA A 573 7.57 35.27 -18.61
C ALA A 573 7.95 36.39 -17.64
N LYS A 574 9.25 36.56 -17.32
CA LYS A 574 9.76 37.69 -16.53
C LYS A 574 9.52 39.04 -17.23
N THR A 575 9.78 39.13 -18.54
CA THR A 575 9.52 40.39 -19.29
C THR A 575 8.03 40.72 -19.35
N LEU A 576 7.15 39.72 -19.50
CA LEU A 576 5.69 39.92 -19.42
C LEU A 576 5.26 40.36 -18.03
N ALA A 577 5.77 39.74 -16.96
CA ALA A 577 5.47 40.10 -15.59
C ALA A 577 5.92 41.54 -15.27
N GLU A 578 7.11 41.95 -15.72
CA GLU A 578 7.58 43.33 -15.60
C GLU A 578 6.70 44.31 -16.36
N LYS A 579 6.33 43.99 -17.62
CA LYS A 579 5.44 44.82 -18.45
C LYS A 579 4.05 45.01 -17.80
N TYR A 580 3.46 43.94 -17.25
CA TYR A 580 2.17 44.03 -16.57
C TYR A 580 2.27 44.74 -15.22
N SER A 581 3.37 44.58 -14.47
CA SER A 581 3.59 45.31 -13.22
C SER A 581 3.72 46.82 -13.46
N ARG A 582 4.34 47.22 -14.57
CA ARG A 582 4.50 48.63 -14.98
C ARG A 582 3.17 49.24 -15.39
N MET A 583 2.38 48.53 -16.20
CA MET A 583 1.00 48.93 -16.53
C MET A 583 0.12 49.04 -15.28
N ALA A 584 0.23 48.10 -14.34
CA ALA A 584 -0.51 48.16 -13.08
C ALA A 584 -0.13 49.40 -12.26
N LYS A 585 1.17 49.72 -12.14
CA LYS A 585 1.63 50.93 -11.44
C LYS A 585 1.12 52.21 -12.10
N GLU A 586 1.21 52.34 -13.42
CA GLU A 586 0.74 53.52 -14.17
C GLU A 586 -0.78 53.72 -14.01
N LYS A 587 -1.56 52.64 -14.09
CA LYS A 587 -3.02 52.68 -13.89
C LYS A 587 -3.40 53.06 -12.46
N THR A 588 -2.64 52.58 -11.48
CA THR A 588 -2.84 52.93 -10.06
C THR A 588 -2.50 54.40 -9.78
N GLN A 589 -1.46 54.93 -10.43
CA GLN A 589 -1.05 56.33 -10.32
C GLN A 589 -2.08 57.28 -10.97
N SER A 590 -2.65 56.90 -12.12
CA SER A 590 -3.76 57.60 -12.78
C SER A 590 -5.00 57.68 -11.90
N ILE A 591 -5.41 56.57 -11.29
CA ILE A 591 -6.54 56.51 -10.36
C ILE A 591 -6.28 57.43 -9.14
N TRP A 592 -5.06 57.43 -8.61
CA TRP A 592 -4.69 58.29 -7.48
C TRP A 592 -4.69 59.78 -7.82
N GLN A 593 -4.33 60.17 -9.05
CA GLN A 593 -4.40 61.56 -9.48
C GLN A 593 -5.85 62.03 -9.65
N ASN A 594 -6.72 61.19 -10.19
CA ASN A 594 -8.16 61.49 -10.31
C ASN A 594 -8.81 61.64 -8.93
N LEU A 595 -8.52 60.73 -7.99
CA LEU A 595 -8.99 60.84 -6.61
C LEU A 595 -8.50 62.11 -5.90
N LYS A 596 -7.25 62.53 -6.11
CA LYS A 596 -6.75 63.82 -5.59
C LYS A 596 -7.48 65.02 -6.19
N GLY A 597 -7.85 64.96 -7.47
CA GLY A 597 -8.65 65.98 -8.14
C GLY A 597 -10.04 66.12 -7.52
N ASP A 598 -10.71 65.00 -7.30
CA ASP A 598 -12.06 64.95 -6.71
C ASP A 598 -12.07 65.44 -5.27
N ILE A 599 -11.10 65.03 -4.45
CA ILE A 599 -10.96 65.49 -3.06
C ILE A 599 -10.72 67.01 -3.00
N ASN A 600 -9.95 67.58 -3.93
CA ASN A 600 -9.70 69.02 -3.97
C ASN A 600 -10.94 69.81 -4.44
N ASN A 601 -11.74 69.26 -5.35
CA ASN A 601 -13.01 69.84 -5.77
C ASN A 601 -14.06 69.81 -4.65
N GLU A 602 -14.11 68.73 -3.86
CA GLU A 602 -14.95 68.65 -2.67
C GLU A 602 -14.54 69.68 -1.61
N LYS A 603 -13.24 69.82 -1.32
CA LYS A 603 -12.75 70.85 -0.39
C LYS A 603 -13.08 72.27 -0.86
N ARG A 604 -13.06 72.54 -2.18
CA ARG A 604 -13.49 73.83 -2.75
C ARG A 604 -15.00 74.05 -2.61
N ARG A 605 -15.83 73.02 -2.84
CA ARG A 605 -17.30 73.08 -2.61
C ARG A 605 -17.62 73.32 -1.14
N TYR A 606 -16.92 72.65 -0.23
CA TYR A 606 -17.10 72.81 1.22
C TYR A 606 -16.75 74.23 1.67
N ARG A 607 -15.63 74.81 1.20
CA ARG A 607 -15.26 76.22 1.47
C ARG A 607 -16.25 77.24 0.90
N LYS A 608 -16.83 76.99 -0.27
CA LYS A 608 -17.88 77.85 -0.85
C LYS A 608 -19.19 77.79 -0.06
N ASN A 609 -19.60 76.60 0.38
CA ASN A 609 -20.79 76.42 1.21
C ASN A 609 -20.61 77.03 2.60
N HIS A 610 -19.42 76.89 3.20
CA HIS A 610 -19.13 77.49 4.49
C HIS A 610 -19.16 79.02 4.44
N LYS A 611 -18.59 79.65 3.39
CA LYS A 611 -18.69 81.11 3.16
C LYS A 611 -20.12 81.59 2.88
N ARG A 612 -20.98 80.75 2.27
CA ARG A 612 -22.41 81.06 2.05
C ARG A 612 -23.20 81.01 3.35
N ASN A 613 -22.95 80.02 4.21
CA ASN A 613 -23.63 79.90 5.50
C ASN A 613 -23.19 81.01 6.47
N THR A 614 -21.91 81.37 6.54
CA THR A 614 -21.47 82.50 7.38
C THR A 614 -22.03 83.86 6.93
N LYS A 615 -22.30 84.06 5.64
CA LYS A 615 -23.01 85.26 5.13
C LYS A 615 -24.51 85.23 5.42
N LYS A 616 -25.12 84.04 5.53
CA LYS A 616 -26.53 83.86 5.90
C LYS A 616 -26.73 84.10 7.40
N ASP A 617 -25.81 83.61 8.24
CA ASP A 617 -25.80 83.83 9.68
C ASP A 617 -25.51 85.28 10.06
N ALA A 618 -24.68 86.00 9.28
CA ALA A 618 -24.46 87.44 9.46
C ALA A 618 -25.68 88.30 9.08
N ARG A 619 -26.53 87.84 8.15
CA ARG A 619 -27.83 88.50 7.85
C ARG A 619 -28.87 88.22 8.92
N LEU A 620 -28.95 86.99 9.42
CA LEU A 620 -29.87 86.60 10.50
C LEU A 620 -29.54 87.25 11.86
N ARG A 621 -28.27 87.64 12.10
CA ARG A 621 -27.88 88.44 13.29
C ARG A 621 -28.03 89.96 13.10
N GLY A 622 -28.33 90.43 11.88
CA GLY A 622 -28.58 91.84 11.58
C GLY A 622 -30.06 92.26 11.65
N GLU A 623 -30.99 91.30 11.58
CA GLU A 623 -32.44 91.55 11.57
C GLU A 623 -33.09 91.47 12.98
N GLY A 624 -32.27 91.55 14.04
CA GLY A 624 -32.72 91.56 15.44
C GLY A 624 -32.57 92.89 16.18
N ARG A 625 -32.41 94.00 15.45
CA ARG A 625 -32.45 95.37 15.99
C ARG A 625 -33.16 96.28 15.00
N ASP A 626 -34.49 96.27 15.03
CA ASP A 626 -35.35 97.45 14.90
C ASP A 626 -36.81 97.01 15.02
N HIS A 627 -37.62 97.86 15.67
CA HIS A 627 -38.99 97.71 16.21
C HIS A 627 -39.06 97.21 17.68
N LYS A 628 -39.55 97.93 18.72
CA LYS A 628 -40.39 99.14 18.87
C LYS A 628 -41.60 99.29 17.96
#